data_AF-A0A1Q8QJ84-F1
#
_entry.id   AF-A0A1Q8QJ84-F1
#
_cell.length_a   1.000
_cell.length_b   1.000
_cell.length_c   1.000
_cell.angle_alpha   90.00
_cell.angle_beta   90.00
_cell.angle_gamma   90.00
#
_symmetry.space_group_name_H-M   'P 1'
#
loop_
_entity.id
_entity.type
_entity.pdbx_description
1 polymer ?
#
loop_
_entity_poly.entity_id
_entity_poly.type
_entity_poly.pdbx_seq_one_letter_code
_entity_poly.pdbx_strand_id
1 'polypeptide(L)'
;MLHFLHYSQEILIACTFILVILQLYLLRSNVLPSISAAILPFLINADSLYYPLSVCILSGIITTGRWYFNHFQIHDHSATLITYEEKQKRWGLIEINFWFKIFVGIVFVATIALQGKWIYVISPPLIVSFVEFAKSSGRAEHRPWRLFLLILSAAFSGILGVEVIHILLHWPLWISAGCIVIWTFFLFYQFQFIFPPAAAISLLPTIIHEQMLLLYPLQVAVGAILFIAIGKLSFHQLKAAEIVGA
;
A
#
# COMPACT_ATOMS: atom_id res chain seq x y z
N MET A 1 15.41 19.82 -1.52
CA MET A 1 15.36 21.25 -1.93
C MET A 1 13.93 21.81 -1.80
N LEU A 2 13.29 21.59 -0.64
CA LEU A 2 11.93 22.08 -0.29
C LEU A 2 11.86 22.59 1.15
N HIS A 3 12.97 23.10 1.69
CA HIS A 3 13.05 23.66 3.04
C HIS A 3 12.55 25.13 3.13
N PHE A 4 11.70 25.56 2.18
CA PHE A 4 11.29 26.97 2.04
C PHE A 4 9.79 27.25 2.13
N LEU A 5 8.94 26.25 2.43
CA LEU A 5 7.55 26.51 2.75
C LEU A 5 7.22 25.98 4.15
N HIS A 6 7.09 26.91 5.10
CA HIS A 6 6.36 26.71 6.36
C HIS A 6 4.87 26.49 6.05
N TYR A 7 4.53 25.34 5.49
CA TYR A 7 3.16 24.95 5.22
C TYR A 7 2.82 23.70 6.03
N SER A 8 1.60 23.63 6.57
CA SER A 8 1.18 22.49 7.39
C SER A 8 1.29 21.20 6.57
N GLN A 9 1.88 20.15 7.17
CA GLN A 9 2.13 18.85 6.53
C GLN A 9 0.86 18.27 5.88
N GLU A 10 -0.30 18.63 6.42
CA GLU A 10 -1.63 18.28 5.90
C GLU A 10 -1.86 18.73 4.45
N ILE A 11 -1.51 19.99 4.14
CA ILE A 11 -1.77 20.54 2.81
C ILE A 11 -0.76 20.01 1.80
N LEU A 12 0.45 19.67 2.27
CA LEU A 12 1.49 19.07 1.45
C LEU A 12 1.13 17.63 1.04
N ILE A 13 0.54 16.86 1.96
CA ILE A 13 -0.04 15.54 1.67
C ILE A 13 -1.24 15.68 0.73
N ALA A 14 -2.15 16.63 0.98
CA ALA A 14 -3.31 16.85 0.12
C ALA A 14 -2.93 17.26 -1.31
N CYS A 15 -2.00 18.20 -1.48
CA CYS A 15 -1.48 18.61 -2.77
C CYS A 15 -0.78 17.47 -3.49
N THR A 16 0.05 16.68 -2.79
CA THR A 16 0.68 15.48 -3.36
C THR A 16 -0.37 14.49 -3.85
N PHE A 17 -1.41 14.25 -3.06
CA PHE A 17 -2.49 13.34 -3.43
C PHE A 17 -3.25 13.83 -4.67
N ILE A 18 -3.57 15.12 -4.73
CA ILE A 18 -4.22 15.75 -5.90
C ILE A 18 -3.32 15.66 -7.14
N LEU A 19 -2.03 15.94 -7.01
CA LEU A 19 -1.07 15.84 -8.11
C LEU A 19 -0.90 14.40 -8.60
N VAL A 20 -0.87 13.43 -7.70
CA VAL A 20 -0.80 12.01 -8.07
C VAL A 20 -2.08 11.56 -8.76
N ILE A 21 -3.26 11.97 -8.27
CA ILE A 21 -4.53 11.70 -8.97
C ILE A 21 -4.52 12.35 -10.35
N LEU A 22 -4.07 13.60 -10.47
CA LEU A 22 -3.96 14.31 -11.75
C LEU A 22 -2.98 13.60 -12.69
N GLN A 23 -1.87 13.10 -12.16
CA GLN A 23 -0.89 12.31 -12.91
C GLN A 23 -1.50 10.98 -13.38
N LEU A 24 -2.17 10.23 -12.51
CA LEU A 24 -2.86 8.99 -12.88
C LEU A 24 -3.98 9.25 -13.92
N TYR A 25 -4.66 10.41 -13.80
CA TYR A 25 -5.64 10.90 -14.76
C TYR A 25 -5.02 11.19 -16.13
N LEU A 26 -3.92 11.97 -16.18
CA LEU A 26 -3.23 12.32 -17.43
C LEU A 26 -2.60 11.11 -18.12
N LEU A 27 -1.94 10.24 -17.34
CA LEU A 27 -1.25 9.05 -17.86
C LEU A 27 -2.21 7.87 -18.11
N ARG A 28 -3.50 8.02 -17.78
CA ARG A 28 -4.52 6.98 -17.94
C ARG A 28 -4.10 5.64 -17.33
N SER A 29 -3.29 5.69 -16.29
CA SER A 29 -2.59 4.54 -15.70
C SER A 29 -3.04 4.34 -14.26
N ASN A 30 -3.31 3.08 -13.88
CA ASN A 30 -3.76 2.71 -12.52
C ASN A 30 -2.62 2.16 -11.66
N VAL A 31 -1.41 2.70 -11.77
CA VAL A 31 -0.29 2.27 -10.92
C VAL A 31 -0.45 2.77 -9.49
N LEU A 32 -1.16 1.99 -8.67
CA LEU A 32 -1.24 2.14 -7.22
C LEU A 32 0.14 2.33 -6.54
N PRO A 33 1.24 1.70 -7.01
CA PRO A 33 2.58 1.97 -6.47
C PRO A 33 3.04 3.43 -6.59
N SER A 34 2.50 4.20 -7.55
CA SER A 34 2.81 5.63 -7.72
C SER A 34 2.34 6.47 -6.52
N ILE A 35 1.17 6.14 -5.97
CA ILE A 35 0.63 6.79 -4.77
C ILE A 35 1.55 6.53 -3.58
N SER A 36 2.00 5.28 -3.41
CA SER A 36 2.90 4.92 -2.32
C SER A 36 4.28 5.57 -2.45
N ALA A 37 4.82 5.64 -3.66
CA ALA A 37 6.12 6.26 -3.93
C ALA A 37 6.09 7.78 -3.76
N ALA A 38 4.95 8.43 -4.03
CA ALA A 38 4.83 9.86 -3.84
C ALA A 38 4.68 10.27 -2.36
N ILE A 39 4.02 9.45 -1.54
CA ILE A 39 3.74 9.77 -0.13
C ILE A 39 4.94 9.47 0.78
N LEU A 40 5.74 8.44 0.47
CA LEU A 40 6.81 7.97 1.35
C LEU A 40 7.86 9.05 1.71
N PRO A 41 8.35 9.91 0.79
CA PRO A 41 9.32 10.98 1.10
C PRO A 41 8.87 11.94 2.18
N PHE A 42 7.56 12.22 2.22
CA PHE A 42 6.96 13.09 3.21
C PHE A 42 6.87 12.42 4.57
N LEU A 43 6.66 11.10 4.60
CA LEU A 43 6.63 10.31 5.85
C LEU A 43 8.01 10.24 6.52
N ILE A 44 9.08 10.23 5.72
CA ILE A 44 10.47 10.10 6.18
C ILE A 44 11.23 11.43 6.26
N ASN A 45 10.59 12.57 5.93
CA ASN A 45 11.23 13.90 5.78
C ASN A 45 12.52 13.85 4.92
N ALA A 46 12.47 13.15 3.79
CA ALA A 46 13.63 13.05 2.90
C ALA A 46 13.77 14.30 2.04
N ASP A 47 14.72 15.19 2.38
CA ASP A 47 15.01 16.42 1.63
C ASP A 47 15.90 16.23 0.38
N SER A 48 16.32 15.00 0.11
CA SER A 48 17.38 14.68 -0.85
C SER A 48 16.89 14.11 -2.19
N LEU A 49 17.65 14.38 -3.25
CA LEU A 49 17.41 13.81 -4.59
C LEU A 49 17.75 12.32 -4.71
N TYR A 50 18.29 11.71 -3.66
CA TYR A 50 18.60 10.28 -3.65
C TYR A 50 17.32 9.44 -3.75
N TYR A 51 16.23 9.87 -3.12
CA TYR A 51 14.98 9.12 -3.15
C TYR A 51 14.40 8.96 -4.57
N PRO A 52 14.18 10.04 -5.36
CA PRO A 52 13.73 9.91 -6.75
C PRO A 52 14.69 9.08 -7.61
N LEU A 53 16.01 9.25 -7.43
CA LEU A 53 17.01 8.50 -8.18
C LEU A 53 16.90 6.99 -7.89
N SER A 54 16.75 6.61 -6.63
CA SER A 54 16.56 5.21 -6.22
C SER A 54 15.27 4.63 -6.80
N VAL A 55 14.17 5.37 -6.80
CA VAL A 55 12.89 4.92 -7.40
C VAL A 55 13.04 4.73 -8.91
N CYS A 56 13.76 5.62 -9.60
CA CYS A 56 14.07 5.48 -11.03
C CYS A 56 14.90 4.23 -11.32
N ILE A 57 15.98 4.00 -10.56
CA ILE A 57 16.84 2.83 -10.71
C ILE A 57 16.04 1.55 -10.46
N LEU A 58 15.27 1.49 -9.36
CA LEU A 58 14.44 0.34 -9.02
C LEU A 58 13.39 0.05 -10.11
N SER A 59 12.70 1.09 -10.60
CA SER A 59 11.72 0.96 -11.68
C SER A 59 12.37 0.50 -12.98
N GLY A 60 13.59 0.95 -13.26
CA GLY A 60 14.42 0.47 -14.37
C GLY A 60 14.72 -1.02 -14.23
N ILE A 61 15.25 -1.45 -13.08
CA ILE A 61 15.55 -2.86 -12.78
C ILE A 61 14.31 -3.73 -12.93
N ILE A 62 13.15 -3.32 -12.39
CA ILE A 62 11.90 -4.08 -12.49
C ILE A 62 11.46 -4.20 -13.96
N THR A 63 11.51 -3.10 -14.72
CA THR A 63 11.11 -3.10 -16.14
C THR A 63 12.02 -3.98 -16.97
N THR A 64 13.34 -3.86 -16.79
CA THR A 64 14.34 -4.70 -17.48
C THR A 64 14.21 -6.16 -17.07
N GLY A 65 14.00 -6.44 -15.78
CA GLY A 65 13.76 -7.80 -15.28
C GLY A 65 12.51 -8.41 -15.89
N ARG A 66 11.39 -7.68 -15.92
CA ARG A 66 10.15 -8.14 -16.58
C ARG A 66 10.35 -8.36 -18.07
N TRP A 67 11.07 -7.46 -18.75
CA TRP A 67 11.41 -7.64 -20.15
C TRP A 67 12.25 -8.90 -20.38
N TYR A 68 13.25 -9.14 -19.54
CA TYR A 68 14.09 -10.34 -19.57
C TYR A 68 13.28 -11.62 -19.31
N PHE A 69 12.48 -11.67 -18.25
CA PHE A 69 11.62 -12.82 -17.94
C PHE A 69 10.58 -13.09 -19.02
N ASN A 70 10.02 -12.04 -19.63
CA ASN A 70 9.08 -12.18 -20.74
C ASN A 70 9.78 -12.62 -22.04
N HIS A 71 11.05 -12.26 -22.23
CA HIS A 71 11.84 -12.71 -23.37
C HIS A 71 12.21 -14.20 -23.27
N PHE A 72 12.41 -14.73 -22.06
CA PHE A 72 12.74 -16.13 -21.81
C PHE A 72 11.53 -17.06 -21.58
N GLN A 73 10.30 -16.53 -21.61
CA GLN A 73 9.02 -17.23 -21.42
C GLN A 73 9.07 -18.57 -20.66
N ILE A 74 8.95 -18.51 -19.33
CA ILE A 74 8.16 -19.53 -18.65
C ILE A 74 6.71 -19.04 -18.75
N HIS A 75 5.97 -19.57 -19.71
CA HIS A 75 4.52 -19.46 -19.77
C HIS A 75 3.93 -20.26 -18.58
N ASP A 76 4.12 -19.74 -17.36
CA ASP A 76 3.36 -20.22 -16.22
C ASP A 76 2.09 -19.38 -16.12
N HIS A 77 0.97 -20.06 -16.38
CA HIS A 77 -0.39 -19.61 -16.07
C HIS A 77 -0.63 -19.30 -14.57
N SER A 78 0.43 -19.16 -13.78
CA SER A 78 0.45 -18.75 -12.38
C SER A 78 0.59 -17.22 -12.23
N ALA A 79 1.12 -16.51 -13.24
CA ALA A 79 1.09 -15.04 -13.29
C ALA A 79 -0.29 -14.49 -13.70
N THR A 80 -1.16 -15.35 -14.24
CA THR A 80 -2.58 -15.10 -14.54
C THR A 80 -3.50 -15.23 -13.32
N LEU A 81 -2.97 -15.08 -12.10
CA LEU A 81 -3.77 -14.73 -10.90
C LEU A 81 -3.36 -13.38 -10.30
N ILE A 82 -2.52 -12.60 -10.99
CA ILE A 82 -2.67 -11.15 -11.02
C ILE A 82 -3.58 -10.84 -12.21
N THR A 83 -4.75 -11.49 -12.26
CA THR A 83 -5.87 -10.99 -13.05
C THR A 83 -6.37 -9.75 -12.33
N TYR A 84 -5.60 -8.68 -12.43
CA TYR A 84 -6.20 -7.39 -12.67
C TYR A 84 -6.93 -7.58 -13.99
N GLU A 85 -8.19 -8.01 -13.93
CA GLU A 85 -9.06 -7.84 -15.07
C GLU A 85 -9.06 -6.32 -15.29
N GLU A 86 -8.19 -5.91 -16.21
CA GLU A 86 -8.32 -4.69 -16.98
C GLU A 86 -9.62 -4.85 -17.79
N LYS A 87 -10.75 -4.86 -17.08
CA LYS A 87 -11.99 -4.38 -17.65
C LYS A 87 -11.77 -2.88 -17.76
N GLN A 88 -11.11 -2.51 -18.85
CA GLN A 88 -10.98 -1.18 -19.40
C GLN A 88 -12.40 -0.68 -19.71
N LYS A 89 -13.20 -0.45 -18.66
CA LYS A 89 -14.51 0.16 -18.78
C LYS A 89 -14.25 1.65 -19.03
N ARG A 90 -14.86 2.12 -20.10
CA ARG A 90 -14.90 3.51 -20.54
C ARG A 90 -15.20 4.41 -19.34
N TRP A 91 -14.34 5.41 -19.12
CA TRP A 91 -14.41 6.35 -18.00
C TRP A 91 -15.81 6.97 -17.93
N GLY A 92 -16.62 6.47 -17.01
CA GLY A 92 -18.00 6.91 -16.79
C GLY A 92 -18.09 7.70 -15.48
N LEU A 93 -19.14 8.50 -15.33
CA LEU A 93 -19.43 9.28 -14.11
C LEU A 93 -19.44 8.42 -12.83
N ILE A 94 -19.65 7.10 -12.96
CA ILE A 94 -19.62 6.11 -11.87
C ILE A 94 -18.20 5.95 -11.28
N GLU A 95 -17.14 6.03 -12.09
CA GLU A 95 -15.75 5.92 -11.62
C GLU A 95 -15.28 7.16 -10.85
N ILE A 96 -15.79 8.34 -11.21
CA ILE A 96 -15.50 9.59 -10.49
C ILE A 96 -16.06 9.51 -9.07
N ASN A 97 -17.30 9.04 -8.90
CA ASN A 97 -17.90 8.85 -7.58
C ASN A 97 -17.16 7.78 -6.75
N PHE A 98 -16.63 6.74 -7.40
CA PHE A 98 -15.81 5.72 -6.76
C PHE A 98 -14.51 6.31 -6.21
N TRP A 99 -13.74 7.02 -7.05
CA TRP A 99 -12.50 7.67 -6.63
C TRP A 99 -12.71 8.77 -5.60
N PHE A 100 -13.81 9.53 -5.72
CA PHE A 100 -14.18 10.53 -4.72
C PHE A 100 -14.46 9.89 -3.35
N LYS A 101 -15.17 8.76 -3.30
CA LYS A 101 -15.38 8.02 -2.04
C LYS A 101 -14.07 7.51 -1.43
N ILE A 102 -13.13 7.02 -2.26
CA ILE A 102 -11.80 6.63 -1.79
C ILE A 102 -11.06 7.84 -1.19
N PHE A 103 -11.07 8.97 -1.90
CA PHE A 103 -10.45 10.22 -1.43
C PHE A 103 -11.02 10.65 -0.08
N VAL A 104 -12.35 10.72 0.04
CA VAL A 104 -13.03 11.09 1.29
C VAL A 104 -12.68 10.12 2.42
N GLY A 105 -12.64 8.81 2.15
CA GLY A 105 -12.25 7.79 3.13
C GLY A 105 -10.82 7.97 3.62
N ILE A 106 -9.87 8.21 2.71
CA ILE A 106 -8.46 8.44 3.05
C ILE A 106 -8.31 9.73 3.86
N VAL A 107 -8.93 10.82 3.44
CA VAL A 107 -8.89 12.11 4.16
C VAL A 107 -9.48 11.97 5.57
N PHE A 108 -10.59 11.24 5.71
CA PHE A 108 -11.23 11.01 7.01
C PHE A 108 -10.34 10.19 7.97
N VAL A 109 -9.73 9.11 7.48
CA VAL A 109 -8.78 8.34 8.30
C VAL A 109 -7.54 9.18 8.59
N ALA A 110 -7.11 10.02 7.64
CA ALA A 110 -5.93 10.86 7.81
C ALA A 110 -6.11 11.91 8.90
N THR A 111 -7.26 12.59 8.95
CA THR A 111 -7.53 13.58 10.01
C THR A 111 -7.57 12.94 11.39
N ILE A 112 -8.17 11.76 11.54
CA ILE A 112 -8.19 11.02 12.81
C ILE A 112 -6.78 10.62 13.24
N ALA A 113 -5.99 10.06 12.33
CA ALA A 113 -4.65 9.60 12.63
C ALA A 113 -3.66 10.74 12.96
N LEU A 114 -3.82 11.91 12.33
CA LEU A 114 -3.02 13.10 12.63
C LEU A 114 -3.37 13.69 14.00
N GLN A 115 -4.65 13.73 14.38
CA GLN A 115 -5.07 14.16 15.72
C GLN A 115 -4.52 13.22 16.82
N GLY A 116 -4.45 11.92 16.53
CA GLY A 116 -3.90 10.91 17.45
C GLY A 116 -2.37 10.81 17.48
N LYS A 117 -1.63 11.54 16.62
CA LYS A 117 -0.18 11.37 16.39
C LYS A 117 0.21 9.92 15.99
N TRP A 118 -0.69 9.18 15.35
CA TRP A 118 -0.48 7.78 14.95
C TRP A 118 -0.25 7.68 13.44
N ILE A 119 0.93 8.14 13.00
CA ILE A 119 1.21 8.34 11.58
C ILE A 119 1.23 7.04 10.76
N TYR A 120 1.45 5.88 11.38
CA TYR A 120 1.49 4.57 10.70
C TYR A 120 0.11 4.00 10.39
N VAL A 121 -0.96 4.57 10.96
CA VAL A 121 -2.36 4.22 10.63
C VAL A 121 -2.68 4.53 9.16
N ILE A 122 -2.05 5.57 8.60
CA ILE A 122 -2.18 5.99 7.20
C ILE A 122 -0.93 5.58 6.40
N SER A 123 -0.28 4.48 6.77
CA SER A 123 0.93 4.08 6.05
C SER A 123 0.61 3.88 4.56
N PRO A 124 1.53 4.23 3.65
CA PRO A 124 1.29 4.10 2.22
C PRO A 124 0.80 2.69 1.80
N PRO A 125 1.34 1.59 2.35
CA PRO A 125 0.82 0.26 2.09
C PRO A 125 -0.63 0.04 2.53
N LEU A 126 -1.08 0.64 3.63
CA LEU A 126 -2.48 0.55 4.08
C LEU A 126 -3.43 1.30 3.14
N ILE A 127 -3.03 2.46 2.61
CA ILE A 127 -3.79 3.17 1.58
C ILE A 127 -3.91 2.29 0.33
N VAL A 128 -2.81 1.72 -0.14
CA VAL A 128 -2.84 0.80 -1.30
C VAL A 128 -3.74 -0.40 -1.00
N SER A 129 -3.65 -0.98 0.20
CA SER A 129 -4.54 -2.06 0.64
C SER A 129 -6.01 -1.66 0.59
N PHE A 130 -6.36 -0.44 0.99
CA PHE A 130 -7.71 0.08 0.92
C PHE A 130 -8.20 0.22 -0.52
N VAL A 131 -7.39 0.80 -1.41
CA VAL A 131 -7.75 0.93 -2.83
C VAL A 131 -7.85 -0.43 -3.50
N GLU A 132 -6.94 -1.37 -3.20
CA GLU A 132 -6.96 -2.75 -3.68
C GLU A 132 -8.25 -3.45 -3.22
N PHE A 133 -8.64 -3.28 -1.95
CA PHE A 133 -9.88 -3.81 -1.40
C PHE A 133 -11.12 -3.18 -2.05
N ALA A 134 -11.12 -1.87 -2.30
CA ALA A 134 -12.21 -1.16 -2.95
C ALA A 134 -12.40 -1.55 -4.41
N LYS A 135 -11.29 -1.81 -5.13
CA LYS A 135 -11.30 -2.16 -6.55
C LYS A 135 -11.49 -3.67 -6.79
N SER A 136 -11.05 -4.51 -5.85
CA SER A 136 -11.20 -5.96 -5.95
C SER A 136 -12.66 -6.34 -5.74
N SER A 137 -13.40 -6.59 -6.81
CA SER A 137 -14.70 -7.27 -6.78
C SER A 137 -14.58 -8.79 -6.55
N GLY A 138 -13.46 -9.23 -5.94
CA GLY A 138 -13.02 -10.63 -5.88
C GLY A 138 -12.70 -11.13 -4.46
N ARG A 139 -11.75 -12.07 -4.37
CA ARG A 139 -11.47 -12.90 -3.17
C ARG A 139 -11.12 -12.10 -1.89
N ALA A 140 -10.61 -10.87 -2.05
CA ALA A 140 -10.30 -9.93 -0.95
C ALA A 140 -11.56 -9.31 -0.33
N GLU A 141 -12.56 -8.94 -1.14
CA GLU A 141 -13.86 -8.40 -0.70
C GLU A 141 -14.65 -9.45 0.09
N HIS A 142 -14.59 -10.70 -0.34
CA HIS A 142 -15.39 -11.78 0.25
C HIS A 142 -14.89 -12.28 1.61
N ARG A 143 -13.61 -12.05 1.97
CA ARG A 143 -13.05 -12.47 3.27
C ARG A 143 -12.17 -11.38 3.90
N PRO A 144 -12.75 -10.26 4.33
CA PRO A 144 -12.03 -9.14 4.96
C PRO A 144 -11.25 -9.58 6.20
N TRP A 145 -11.74 -10.58 6.92
CA TRP A 145 -11.06 -11.13 8.10
C TRP A 145 -9.73 -11.81 7.76
N ARG A 146 -9.66 -12.55 6.64
CA ARG A 146 -8.39 -13.17 6.20
C ARG A 146 -7.37 -12.12 5.77
N LEU A 147 -7.84 -11.05 5.12
CA LEU A 147 -7.00 -9.92 4.73
C LEU A 147 -6.45 -9.19 5.96
N PHE A 148 -7.30 -8.93 6.96
CA PHE A 148 -6.88 -8.37 8.24
C PHE A 148 -5.83 -9.25 8.94
N LEU A 149 -6.08 -10.56 9.05
CA LEU A 149 -5.12 -11.50 9.66
C LEU A 149 -3.79 -11.56 8.90
N LEU A 150 -3.82 -11.48 7.57
CA LEU A 150 -2.60 -11.44 6.77
C LEU A 150 -1.81 -10.16 7.02
N ILE A 151 -2.47 -8.99 7.02
CA ILE A 151 -1.82 -7.71 7.31
C ILE A 151 -1.24 -7.70 8.73
N LEU A 152 -1.99 -8.23 9.70
CA LEU A 152 -1.56 -8.28 11.08
C LEU A 152 -0.34 -9.20 11.25
N SER A 153 -0.41 -10.42 10.71
CA SER A 153 0.72 -11.37 10.74
C SER A 153 1.95 -10.84 10.01
N ALA A 154 1.76 -10.13 8.89
CA ALA A 154 2.83 -9.43 8.19
C ALA A 154 3.48 -8.35 9.09
N ALA A 155 2.69 -7.49 9.74
CA ALA A 155 3.21 -6.46 10.64
C ALA A 155 4.01 -7.04 11.81
N PHE A 156 3.49 -8.10 12.45
CA PHE A 156 4.22 -8.81 13.51
C PHE A 156 5.51 -9.45 13.00
N SER A 157 5.48 -10.08 11.83
CA SER A 157 6.67 -10.70 11.25
C SER A 157 7.79 -9.69 10.97
N GLY A 158 7.44 -8.47 10.56
CA GLY A 158 8.38 -7.39 10.33
C GLY A 158 9.10 -6.96 11.60
N ILE A 159 8.35 -6.77 12.69
CA ILE A 159 8.91 -6.39 13.99
C ILE A 159 9.80 -7.51 14.53
N LEU A 160 9.31 -8.75 14.51
CA LEU A 160 10.10 -9.91 14.98
C LEU A 160 11.38 -10.08 14.16
N GLY A 161 11.32 -9.88 12.84
CA GLY A 161 12.49 -9.93 11.98
C GLY A 161 13.52 -8.86 12.31
N VAL A 162 13.09 -7.64 12.63
CA VAL A 162 14.00 -6.55 13.03
C VAL A 162 14.52 -6.77 14.46
N GLU A 163 13.65 -7.06 15.43
CA GLU A 163 14.02 -7.29 16.83
C GLU A 163 15.00 -8.45 16.99
N VAL A 164 14.72 -9.60 16.38
CA VAL A 164 15.57 -10.79 16.53
C VAL A 164 16.90 -10.62 15.77
N ILE A 165 16.86 -10.15 14.52
CA ILE A 165 18.06 -10.16 13.67
C ILE A 165 18.91 -8.90 13.89
N HIS A 166 18.29 -7.73 13.92
CA HIS A 166 19.00 -6.46 14.00
C HIS A 166 19.31 -6.07 15.45
N ILE A 167 18.32 -6.12 16.34
CA ILE A 167 18.49 -5.64 17.72
C ILE A 167 19.18 -6.69 18.59
N LEU A 168 18.72 -7.94 18.57
CA LEU A 168 19.29 -9.01 19.41
C LEU A 168 20.61 -9.55 18.83
N LEU A 169 20.62 -9.93 17.55
CA LEU A 169 21.78 -10.52 16.90
C LEU A 169 22.84 -9.49 16.44
N HIS A 170 22.51 -8.20 16.37
CA HIS A 170 23.40 -7.13 15.87
C HIS A 170 23.81 -7.31 14.39
N TRP A 171 22.97 -7.98 13.59
CA TRP A 171 23.26 -8.22 12.18
C TRP A 171 22.84 -7.02 11.31
N PRO A 172 23.45 -6.85 10.12
CA PRO A 172 23.12 -5.75 9.23
C PRO A 172 21.67 -5.81 8.75
N LEU A 173 21.06 -4.63 8.62
CA LEU A 173 19.64 -4.44 8.31
C LEU A 173 19.18 -5.15 7.02
N TRP A 174 20.07 -5.22 6.01
CA TRP A 174 19.80 -5.91 4.73
C TRP A 174 19.51 -7.40 4.90
N ILE A 175 20.16 -8.06 5.87
CA ILE A 175 19.92 -9.49 6.15
C ILE A 175 18.56 -9.66 6.83
N SER A 176 18.23 -8.79 7.78
CA SER A 176 16.90 -8.78 8.41
C SER A 176 15.79 -8.60 7.36
N ALA A 177 15.93 -7.62 6.47
CA ALA A 177 14.99 -7.39 5.37
C ALA A 177 14.84 -8.64 4.47
N GLY A 178 15.95 -9.29 4.10
CA GLY A 178 15.93 -10.53 3.31
C GLY A 178 15.16 -11.65 4.00
N CYS A 179 15.38 -11.87 5.30
CA CYS A 179 14.66 -12.85 6.09
C CYS A 179 13.16 -12.54 6.18
N ILE A 180 12.79 -11.26 6.38
CA ILE A 180 11.39 -10.82 6.41
C ILE A 180 10.70 -11.09 5.07
N VAL A 181 11.36 -10.84 3.94
CA VAL A 181 10.81 -11.13 2.61
C VAL A 181 10.55 -12.63 2.45
N ILE A 182 11.52 -13.48 2.79
CA ILE A 182 11.37 -14.94 2.71
C ILE A 182 10.19 -15.41 3.58
N TRP A 183 10.11 -14.89 4.81
CA TRP A 183 9.01 -15.20 5.71
C TRP A 183 7.65 -14.73 5.19
N THR A 184 7.61 -13.55 4.57
CA THR A 184 6.38 -13.02 3.95
C THR A 184 5.91 -13.91 2.80
N PHE A 185 6.83 -14.42 1.97
CA PHE A 185 6.47 -15.38 0.93
C PHE A 185 5.91 -16.69 1.52
N PHE A 186 6.49 -17.15 2.63
CA PHE A 186 5.95 -18.29 3.37
C PHE A 186 4.53 -18.01 3.90
N LEU A 187 4.26 -16.80 4.41
CA LEU A 187 2.91 -16.39 4.79
C LEU A 187 1.96 -16.40 3.59
N PHE A 188 2.36 -15.91 2.42
CA PHE A 188 1.50 -15.98 1.22
C PHE A 188 1.20 -17.41 0.80
N TYR A 189 2.18 -18.31 0.91
CA TYR A 189 1.97 -19.74 0.69
C TYR A 189 0.97 -20.32 1.70
N GLN A 190 1.10 -20.01 2.99
CA GLN A 190 0.21 -20.51 4.02
C GLN A 190 -1.24 -20.00 3.86
N PHE A 191 -1.40 -18.72 3.55
CA PHE A 191 -2.71 -18.11 3.37
C PHE A 191 -3.33 -18.38 1.98
N GLN A 192 -2.55 -18.93 1.03
CA GLN A 192 -2.92 -19.17 -0.37
C GLN A 192 -3.51 -17.91 -1.02
N PHE A 193 -2.95 -16.75 -0.65
CA PHE A 193 -3.43 -15.43 -1.03
C PHE A 193 -2.24 -14.48 -1.11
N ILE A 194 -1.98 -13.99 -2.32
CA ILE A 194 -0.90 -13.03 -2.59
C ILE A 194 -1.46 -11.63 -2.45
N PHE A 195 -0.89 -10.84 -1.54
CA PHE A 195 -1.32 -9.47 -1.31
C PHE A 195 -0.09 -8.56 -1.20
N PRO A 196 0.30 -7.88 -2.30
CA PRO A 196 1.50 -7.04 -2.32
C PRO A 196 1.59 -6.02 -1.17
N PRO A 197 0.50 -5.35 -0.74
CA PRO A 197 0.57 -4.43 0.39
C PRO A 197 1.01 -5.08 1.70
N ALA A 198 0.68 -6.35 1.95
CA ALA A 198 1.13 -7.05 3.15
C ALA A 198 2.66 -7.22 3.18
N ALA A 199 3.29 -7.41 2.02
CA ALA A 199 4.75 -7.47 1.93
C ALA A 199 5.42 -6.12 2.21
N ALA A 200 4.79 -5.02 1.79
CA ALA A 200 5.29 -3.70 2.15
C ALA A 200 5.10 -3.39 3.65
N ILE A 201 4.01 -3.87 4.25
CA ILE A 201 3.74 -3.74 5.69
C ILE A 201 4.73 -4.54 6.54
N SER A 202 5.14 -5.73 6.10
CA SER A 202 6.15 -6.52 6.82
C SER A 202 7.54 -5.88 6.75
N LEU A 203 7.86 -5.15 5.67
CA LEU A 203 9.15 -4.47 5.52
C LEU A 203 9.23 -3.09 6.20
N LEU A 204 8.10 -2.41 6.42
CA LEU A 204 8.07 -1.07 7.03
C LEU A 204 8.89 -0.95 8.33
N PRO A 205 8.87 -1.92 9.27
CA PRO A 205 9.71 -1.91 10.47
C PRO A 205 11.20 -1.71 10.22
N THR A 206 11.72 -2.09 9.05
CA THR A 206 13.13 -1.86 8.70
C THR A 206 13.47 -0.38 8.46
N ILE A 207 12.47 0.46 8.22
CA ILE A 207 12.63 1.89 7.90
C ILE A 207 12.25 2.78 9.11
N ILE A 208 11.48 2.25 10.06
CA ILE A 208 10.92 2.99 11.20
C ILE A 208 11.95 3.08 12.34
N HIS A 209 11.87 4.17 13.12
CA HIS A 209 12.66 4.36 14.34
C HIS A 209 12.28 3.33 15.43
N GLU A 210 13.30 2.80 16.11
CA GLU A 210 13.17 1.70 17.08
C GLU A 210 12.13 1.94 18.18
N GLN A 211 12.01 3.19 18.65
CA GLN A 211 11.07 3.57 19.71
C GLN A 211 9.60 3.36 19.34
N MET A 212 9.27 3.31 18.04
CA MET A 212 7.91 3.14 17.54
C MET A 212 7.58 1.71 17.10
N LEU A 213 8.57 0.79 17.11
CA LEU A 213 8.40 -0.59 16.65
C LEU A 213 7.31 -1.35 17.40
N LEU A 214 7.19 -1.13 18.71
CA LEU A 214 6.25 -1.86 19.55
C LEU A 214 4.79 -1.38 19.36
N LEU A 215 4.61 -0.10 18.99
CA LEU A 215 3.31 0.49 18.71
C LEU A 215 2.89 0.34 17.24
N TYR A 216 3.84 0.06 16.35
CA TYR A 216 3.59 -0.14 14.93
C TYR A 216 2.50 -1.18 14.60
N PRO A 217 2.50 -2.42 15.14
CA PRO A 217 1.53 -3.43 14.73
C PRO A 217 0.12 -3.06 15.20
N LEU A 218 0.01 -2.35 16.33
CA LEU A 218 -1.24 -1.80 16.83
C LEU A 218 -1.77 -0.71 15.89
N GLN A 219 -0.92 0.24 15.47
CA GLN A 219 -1.31 1.29 14.53
C GLN A 219 -1.75 0.71 13.17
N VAL A 220 -1.03 -0.30 12.67
CA VAL A 220 -1.40 -1.01 11.43
C VAL A 220 -2.73 -1.74 11.59
N ALA A 221 -2.97 -2.40 12.72
CA ALA A 221 -4.23 -3.07 13.00
C ALA A 221 -5.41 -2.08 13.01
N VAL A 222 -5.26 -0.95 13.70
CA VAL A 222 -6.28 0.11 13.74
C VAL A 222 -6.56 0.65 12.33
N GLY A 223 -5.52 0.97 11.56
CA GLY A 223 -5.67 1.45 10.18
C GLY A 223 -6.36 0.42 9.29
N ALA A 224 -5.95 -0.84 9.36
CA ALA A 224 -6.58 -1.92 8.61
C ALA A 224 -8.08 -2.07 8.94
N ILE A 225 -8.45 -2.02 10.22
CA ILE A 225 -9.85 -2.08 10.65
C ILE A 225 -10.64 -0.90 10.10
N LEU A 226 -10.13 0.33 10.23
CA LEU A 226 -10.79 1.54 9.73
C LEU A 226 -11.01 1.48 8.22
N PHE A 227 -9.98 1.13 7.45
CA PHE A 227 -10.07 1.02 6.00
C PHE A 227 -11.02 -0.09 5.54
N ILE A 228 -11.00 -1.26 6.19
CA ILE A 228 -11.95 -2.35 5.89
C ILE A 228 -13.39 -1.92 6.23
N ALA A 229 -13.60 -1.24 7.35
CA ALA A 229 -14.92 -0.77 7.78
C ALA A 229 -15.49 0.27 6.81
N ILE A 230 -14.69 1.29 6.45
CA ILE A 230 -15.06 2.32 5.48
C ILE A 230 -15.30 1.71 4.11
N GLY A 231 -14.47 0.75 3.70
CA GLY A 231 -14.62 0.03 2.43
C GLY A 231 -15.95 -0.72 2.37
N LYS A 232 -16.27 -1.47 3.42
CA LYS A 232 -17.59 -2.13 3.52
C LYS A 232 -18.75 -1.14 3.47
N LEU A 233 -18.68 -0.05 4.22
CA LEU A 233 -19.79 0.91 4.30
C LEU A 233 -20.01 1.65 2.96
N SER A 234 -18.92 2.04 2.29
CA SER A 234 -18.96 2.94 1.13
C SER A 234 -19.24 2.23 -0.20
N PHE A 235 -18.78 0.98 -0.33
CA PHE A 235 -18.88 0.20 -1.57
C PHE A 235 -20.07 -0.78 -1.59
N HIS A 236 -20.63 -1.15 -0.44
CA HIS A 236 -21.87 -1.94 -0.38
C HIS A 236 -23.03 -1.25 -1.10
N GLN A 237 -23.09 0.09 -1.06
CA GLN A 237 -24.15 0.88 -1.71
C GLN A 237 -24.01 0.99 -3.24
N LEU A 238 -22.79 0.89 -3.78
CA LEU A 238 -22.56 0.95 -5.24
C LEU A 238 -23.01 -0.34 -5.94
N LYS A 239 -22.82 -1.48 -5.28
CA LYS A 239 -23.26 -2.80 -5.77
C LYS A 239 -24.79 -2.93 -5.78
N ALA A 240 -25.48 -2.38 -4.77
CA ALA A 240 -26.95 -2.35 -4.74
C ALA A 240 -27.53 -1.50 -5.88
N ALA A 241 -26.87 -0.40 -6.25
CA ALA A 241 -27.30 0.45 -7.37
C ALA A 241 -27.02 -0.20 -8.75
N GLU A 242 -25.94 -0.96 -8.90
CA GLU A 242 -25.62 -1.67 -10.16
C GLU A 242 -26.56 -2.86 -10.43
N ILE A 243 -27.13 -3.47 -9.37
CA ILE A 243 -28.10 -4.59 -9.47
C ILE A 243 -29.53 -4.08 -9.76
N VAL A 244 -29.90 -2.88 -9.32
CA VAL A 244 -31.24 -2.30 -9.58
C VAL A 244 -31.31 -1.60 -10.95
N GLY A 245 -30.15 -1.30 -11.56
CA GLY A 245 -30.04 -0.70 -12.90
C GLY A 245 -29.73 -1.66 -14.04
N ALA A 246 -29.74 -2.98 -13.79
CA ALA A 246 -29.59 -4.05 -14.78
C ALA A 246 -30.88 -4.84 -14.93
#